data_AF-A0A395GLV8-F1
#
_entry.id   AF-A0A395GLV8-F1
#
_cell.length_a   1.000
_cell.length_b   1.000
_cell.length_c   1.000
_cell.angle_alpha   90.00
_cell.angle_beta   90.00
_cell.angle_gamma   90.00
#
_symmetry.space_group_name_H-M   'P 1'
#
loop_
_entity.id
_entity.type
_entity.pdbx_description
1 polymer ?
#
loop_
_entity_poly.entity_id
_entity_poly.type
_entity_poly.pdbx_seq_one_letter_code
_entity_poly.pdbx_strand_id
1 'polypeptide(L)'
;MSTLAGCIPRTAISPSFRNRHSYRLFRTVSSSRSPLSLAVSLPSTRFPTTSINTSQSKYIPSPLRSHPNRTMSSAAIPDRYKLVYFVPHSHHEACKEAVFATGAGTFPGGKYTKACFQAPGLGQFLPSEGANPAIGQVGTVETVEEMKVEVMCLGREVMLQAVEALVKAHPYEEVAYEVYKMENV
;
A
#
# COMPACT_ATOMS: atom_id res chain seq x y z
N MET A 1 -78.58 24.32 -11.80
CA MET A 1 -78.41 22.86 -11.58
C MET A 1 -76.99 22.47 -11.96
N SER A 2 -76.11 22.30 -10.97
CA SER A 2 -75.07 21.25 -10.91
C SER A 2 -74.20 21.46 -9.66
N THR A 3 -74.58 20.67 -8.67
CA THR A 3 -73.91 20.04 -7.53
C THR A 3 -72.50 20.44 -7.06
N LEU A 4 -72.44 20.60 -5.73
CA LEU A 4 -71.31 20.65 -4.79
C LEU A 4 -70.50 19.34 -4.71
N ALA A 5 -69.19 19.46 -4.45
CA ALA A 5 -68.37 18.62 -3.54
C ALA A 5 -66.91 19.13 -3.66
N GLY A 6 -66.07 19.28 -2.64
CA GLY A 6 -66.08 18.84 -1.26
C GLY A 6 -64.61 18.81 -0.83
N CYS A 7 -64.24 19.69 0.10
CA CYS A 7 -62.91 19.82 0.68
C CYS A 7 -62.65 18.64 1.65
N ILE A 8 -61.49 17.96 1.56
CA ILE A 8 -60.97 17.09 2.62
C ILE A 8 -59.44 17.26 2.74
N PRO A 9 -58.90 17.58 3.94
CA PRO A 9 -57.46 17.66 4.20
C PRO A 9 -56.90 16.30 4.67
N ARG A 10 -55.62 16.02 4.40
CA ARG A 10 -54.88 14.93 5.08
C ARG A 10 -53.49 15.37 5.52
N THR A 11 -53.43 15.72 6.80
CA THR A 11 -52.46 15.26 7.81
C THR A 11 -50.98 15.16 7.45
N ALA A 12 -50.20 16.07 8.04
CA ALA A 12 -48.81 15.82 8.45
C ALA A 12 -48.74 14.79 9.59
N ILE A 13 -47.66 13.99 9.63
CA ILE A 13 -46.97 13.45 10.83
C ILE A 13 -45.66 12.78 10.34
N SER A 14 -44.53 13.29 10.84
CA SER A 14 -43.15 12.73 10.85
C SER A 14 -43.04 11.43 11.70
N PRO A 15 -41.93 10.64 11.84
CA PRO A 15 -40.52 11.09 11.84
C PRO A 15 -39.41 10.09 11.41
N SER A 16 -38.19 10.64 11.30
CA SER A 16 -36.90 10.04 11.66
C SER A 16 -36.56 8.62 11.19
N PHE A 17 -35.80 8.49 10.10
CA PHE A 17 -34.98 7.30 9.86
C PHE A 17 -33.61 7.49 10.50
N ARG A 18 -33.44 6.94 11.71
CA ARG A 18 -32.13 6.76 12.34
C ARG A 18 -31.35 5.72 11.54
N ASN A 19 -30.27 6.13 10.89
CA ASN A 19 -29.29 5.20 10.37
C ASN A 19 -28.49 4.63 11.55
N ARG A 20 -28.87 3.45 12.03
CA ARG A 20 -28.19 2.73 13.12
C ARG A 20 -27.39 1.59 12.51
N HIS A 21 -26.20 1.89 11.97
CA HIS A 21 -25.23 0.84 11.66
C HIS A 21 -24.59 0.38 12.97
N SER A 22 -24.92 -0.86 13.34
CA SER A 22 -24.39 -1.59 14.47
C SER A 22 -22.94 -1.99 14.23
N TYR A 23 -22.01 -1.43 14.99
CA TYR A 23 -20.67 -1.97 15.15
C TYR A 23 -20.75 -3.31 15.87
N ARG A 24 -20.45 -4.40 15.17
CA ARG A 24 -20.36 -5.74 15.77
C ARG A 24 -18.92 -5.93 16.28
N LEU A 25 -18.74 -5.78 17.60
CA LEU A 25 -17.51 -6.17 18.30
C LEU A 25 -17.25 -7.67 18.07
N PHE A 26 -16.06 -8.00 17.56
CA PHE A 26 -15.56 -9.36 17.60
C PHE A 26 -15.12 -9.70 19.03
N ARG A 27 -15.76 -10.72 19.60
CA ARG A 27 -15.34 -11.45 20.79
C ARG A 27 -13.99 -12.12 20.51
N THR A 28 -12.94 -11.73 21.23
CA THR A 28 -11.74 -12.56 21.37
C THR A 28 -11.96 -13.58 22.48
N VAL A 29 -11.71 -14.84 22.13
CA VAL A 29 -11.84 -16.03 22.97
C VAL A 29 -10.78 -16.04 24.06
N SER A 30 -11.23 -16.32 25.28
CA SER A 30 -10.43 -16.67 26.45
C SER A 30 -9.62 -17.94 26.19
N SER A 31 -8.31 -17.88 26.42
CA SER A 31 -7.48 -19.07 26.64
C SER A 31 -6.53 -18.80 27.80
N SER A 32 -6.97 -19.22 28.97
CA SER A 32 -6.14 -19.46 30.13
C SER A 32 -5.24 -20.67 29.88
N ARG A 33 -3.92 -20.53 30.06
CA ARG A 33 -3.05 -21.63 30.49
C ARG A 33 -1.80 -21.07 31.18
N SER A 34 -1.57 -21.65 32.35
CA SER A 34 -0.57 -21.49 33.40
C SER A 34 0.90 -21.37 32.96
N PRO A 35 1.76 -20.69 33.75
CA PRO A 35 3.20 -20.82 33.63
C PRO A 35 3.73 -22.00 34.46
N LEU A 36 4.40 -22.95 33.80
CA LEU A 36 5.25 -23.93 34.45
C LEU A 36 6.69 -23.38 34.47
N SER A 37 7.15 -23.08 35.68
CA SER A 37 8.53 -22.73 36.00
C SER A 37 9.42 -23.97 35.83
N LEU A 38 10.41 -23.89 34.93
CA LEU A 38 11.51 -24.85 34.84
C LEU A 38 12.80 -24.10 35.14
N ALA A 39 13.30 -24.30 36.35
CA ALA A 39 14.62 -23.86 36.79
C ALA A 39 15.70 -24.66 36.05
N VAL A 40 16.52 -23.96 35.26
CA VAL A 40 17.74 -24.53 34.68
C VAL A 40 18.90 -24.18 35.60
N SER A 41 19.49 -25.22 36.19
CA SER A 41 20.71 -25.14 37.00
C SER A 41 21.92 -24.87 36.10
N LEU A 42 22.63 -23.77 36.36
CA LEU A 42 23.91 -23.45 35.74
C LEU A 42 25.05 -24.06 36.55
N PRO A 43 25.96 -24.86 35.97
CA PRO A 43 27.16 -25.28 36.65
C PRO A 43 28.17 -24.12 36.73
N SER A 44 28.50 -23.76 37.97
CA SER A 44 29.58 -22.87 38.36
C SER A 44 30.92 -23.42 37.83
N THR A 45 31.53 -22.70 36.88
CA THR A 45 32.90 -22.98 36.43
C THR A 45 33.82 -21.88 36.97
N ARG A 46 34.70 -22.32 37.86
CA ARG A 46 35.74 -21.58 38.55
C ARG A 46 36.83 -21.16 37.54
N PHE A 47 37.01 -19.87 37.33
CA PHE A 47 38.15 -19.32 36.59
C PHE A 47 39.40 -19.29 37.49
N PRO A 48 40.56 -19.80 37.06
CA PRO A 48 41.82 -19.54 37.73
C PRO A 48 42.39 -18.18 37.32
N THR A 49 42.88 -17.45 38.32
CA THR A 49 43.60 -16.20 38.23
C THR A 49 45.03 -16.41 37.69
N THR A 50 45.55 -15.36 37.05
CA THR A 50 46.97 -14.95 36.92
C THR A 50 47.68 -15.34 35.61
N SER A 51 47.92 -14.35 34.75
CA SER A 51 49.24 -13.70 34.69
C SER A 51 49.23 -12.54 33.69
N ILE A 52 49.76 -11.42 34.16
CA ILE A 52 50.06 -10.22 33.39
C ILE A 52 51.33 -10.54 32.61
N ASN A 53 51.32 -10.39 31.28
CA ASN A 53 52.56 -10.32 30.51
C ASN A 53 52.53 -9.13 29.57
N THR A 54 53.26 -8.10 29.97
CA THR A 54 53.58 -6.89 29.22
C THR A 54 54.49 -7.27 28.06
N SER A 55 54.02 -7.14 26.82
CA SER A 55 54.90 -7.15 25.65
C SER A 55 54.42 -6.14 24.61
N GLN A 56 55.19 -5.05 24.57
CA GLN A 56 55.33 -3.99 23.57
C GLN A 56 54.59 -4.22 22.24
N SER A 57 53.57 -3.40 22.00
CA SER A 57 52.95 -3.20 20.69
C SER A 57 53.97 -2.57 19.74
N LYS A 58 54.47 -3.35 18.76
CA LYS A 58 55.14 -2.82 17.57
C LYS A 58 54.05 -2.41 16.59
N TYR A 59 53.81 -1.11 16.49
CA TYR A 59 52.94 -0.53 15.47
C TYR A 59 53.61 -0.68 14.09
N ILE A 60 53.09 -1.61 13.27
CA ILE A 60 53.44 -1.74 11.85
C ILE A 60 52.30 -1.10 11.07
N PRO A 61 52.49 0.00 10.33
CA PRO A 61 51.44 0.54 9.48
C PRO A 61 51.23 -0.43 8.31
N SER A 62 50.01 -0.96 8.21
CA SER A 62 49.55 -1.72 7.05
C SER A 62 49.74 -0.86 5.79
N PRO A 63 50.26 -1.40 4.68
CA PRO A 63 50.33 -0.64 3.44
C PRO A 63 48.92 -0.18 3.06
N LEU A 64 48.78 1.11 2.77
CA LEU A 64 47.57 1.73 2.24
C LEU A 64 47.02 0.84 1.14
N ARG A 65 45.90 0.19 1.42
CA ARG A 65 45.15 -0.59 0.46
C ARG A 65 44.71 0.39 -0.62
N SER A 66 45.45 0.41 -1.73
CA SER A 66 45.02 1.09 -2.93
C SER A 66 43.68 0.47 -3.28
N HIS A 67 42.60 1.19 -2.98
CA HIS A 67 41.30 0.82 -3.49
C HIS A 67 41.48 0.93 -5.01
N PRO A 68 41.33 -0.17 -5.77
CA PRO A 68 41.31 -0.04 -7.21
C PRO A 68 40.19 0.95 -7.49
N ASN A 69 40.57 2.06 -8.11
CA ASN A 69 39.63 3.07 -8.57
C ASN A 69 38.59 2.29 -9.38
N ARG A 70 37.40 2.09 -8.79
CA ARG A 70 36.33 1.34 -9.43
C ARG A 70 35.93 2.23 -10.58
N THR A 71 36.55 2.01 -11.73
CA THR A 71 36.11 2.59 -12.99
C THR A 71 34.67 2.14 -13.13
N MET A 72 33.75 3.01 -12.74
CA MET A 72 32.32 2.84 -12.94
C MET A 72 32.17 2.86 -14.45
N SER A 73 32.17 1.68 -15.06
CA SER A 73 31.54 1.49 -16.36
C SER A 73 30.20 2.20 -16.26
N SER A 74 30.03 3.25 -17.07
CA SER A 74 28.83 4.09 -17.10
C SER A 74 27.69 3.26 -17.67
N ALA A 75 27.20 2.31 -16.88
CA ALA A 75 25.86 1.81 -17.07
C ALA A 75 24.95 2.97 -16.73
N ALA A 76 24.26 3.51 -17.74
CA ALA A 76 23.28 4.56 -17.54
C ALA A 76 22.31 4.14 -16.43
N ILE A 77 22.11 5.00 -15.42
CA ILE A 77 21.10 4.77 -14.39
C ILE A 77 19.76 4.67 -15.12
N PRO A 78 19.02 3.56 -15.01
CA PRO A 78 17.75 3.44 -15.71
C PRO A 78 16.80 4.54 -15.25
N ASP A 79 16.09 5.14 -16.20
CA ASP A 79 15.03 6.12 -15.91
C ASP A 79 14.06 5.56 -14.86
N ARG A 80 13.65 6.41 -13.93
CA ARG A 80 12.67 6.05 -12.90
C ARG A 80 11.33 6.70 -13.21
N TYR A 81 10.26 5.95 -13.00
CA TYR A 81 8.90 6.44 -13.13
C TYR A 81 8.12 6.16 -11.86
N LYS A 82 7.13 6.99 -11.57
CA LYS A 82 6.18 6.80 -10.48
C LYS A 82 4.78 6.66 -11.08
N LEU A 83 4.20 5.48 -10.95
CA LEU A 83 2.81 5.20 -11.28
C LEU A 83 1.95 5.50 -10.06
N VAL A 84 0.96 6.37 -10.24
CA VAL A 84 -0.05 6.70 -9.24
C VAL A 84 -1.41 6.31 -9.78
N TYR A 85 -2.24 5.62 -9.00
CA TYR A 85 -3.59 5.25 -9.42
C TYR A 85 -4.57 5.24 -8.25
N PHE A 86 -5.86 5.26 -8.58
CA PHE A 86 -6.96 5.33 -7.61
C PHE A 86 -7.90 4.15 -7.86
N VAL A 87 -8.23 3.41 -6.80
CA VAL A 87 -8.98 2.15 -6.91
C VAL A 87 -9.88 1.94 -5.69
N PRO A 88 -11.10 1.39 -5.84
CA PRO A 88 -11.94 0.98 -4.71
C PRO A 88 -11.21 0.10 -3.70
N HIS A 89 -11.55 0.25 -2.43
CA HIS A 89 -10.96 -0.57 -1.35
C HIS A 89 -11.10 -2.08 -1.61
N SER A 90 -12.18 -2.52 -2.28
CA SER A 90 -12.42 -3.92 -2.61
C SER A 90 -11.44 -4.53 -3.63
N HIS A 91 -10.80 -3.72 -4.48
CA HIS A 91 -9.97 -4.21 -5.60
C HIS A 91 -8.49 -3.79 -5.49
N HIS A 92 -8.13 -2.98 -4.49
CA HIS A 92 -6.79 -2.40 -4.41
C HIS A 92 -5.66 -3.44 -4.29
N GLU A 93 -5.86 -4.53 -3.53
CA GLU A 93 -4.87 -5.61 -3.42
C GLU A 93 -4.67 -6.36 -4.75
N ALA A 94 -5.76 -6.65 -5.47
CA ALA A 94 -5.68 -7.32 -6.77
C ALA A 94 -4.93 -6.45 -7.81
N CYS A 95 -5.21 -5.15 -7.83
CA CYS A 95 -4.49 -4.21 -8.70
C CYS A 95 -3.01 -4.11 -8.33
N LYS A 96 -2.67 -4.03 -7.04
CA LYS A 96 -1.27 -4.03 -6.58
C LYS A 96 -0.53 -5.27 -7.05
N GLU A 97 -1.11 -6.44 -6.88
CA GLU A 97 -0.46 -7.69 -7.29
C GLU A 97 -0.25 -7.79 -8.80
N ALA A 98 -1.23 -7.35 -9.61
CA ALA A 98 -1.08 -7.27 -11.06
C ALA A 98 0.07 -6.33 -11.46
N VAL A 99 0.16 -5.16 -10.83
CA VAL A 99 1.25 -4.19 -11.05
C VAL A 99 2.59 -4.79 -10.62
N PHE A 100 2.68 -5.41 -9.44
CA PHE A 100 3.92 -5.99 -8.94
C PHE A 100 4.43 -7.17 -9.76
N ALA A 101 3.55 -7.95 -10.39
CA ALA A 101 3.93 -9.05 -11.27
C ALA A 101 4.78 -8.59 -12.49
N THR A 102 4.72 -7.30 -12.84
CA THR A 102 5.52 -6.70 -13.92
C THR A 102 6.96 -6.33 -13.49
N GLY A 103 7.25 -6.40 -12.19
CA GLY A 103 8.50 -5.92 -11.60
C GLY A 103 8.43 -4.50 -11.04
N ALA A 104 7.34 -3.76 -11.28
CA ALA A 104 7.08 -2.51 -10.59
C ALA A 104 7.09 -2.70 -9.06
N GLY A 105 7.50 -1.68 -8.32
CA GLY A 105 7.71 -1.76 -6.87
C GLY A 105 8.98 -2.50 -6.46
N THR A 106 9.86 -2.85 -7.41
CA THR A 106 11.19 -3.39 -7.12
C THR A 106 12.24 -2.30 -7.14
N PHE A 107 13.00 -2.18 -6.05
CA PHE A 107 14.09 -1.21 -5.94
C PHE A 107 15.40 -1.73 -6.56
N PRO A 108 16.34 -0.84 -6.94
CA PRO A 108 17.63 -1.24 -7.46
C PRO A 108 18.34 -2.23 -6.54
N GLY A 109 18.86 -3.32 -7.11
CA GLY A 109 19.48 -4.41 -6.35
C GLY A 109 18.51 -5.43 -5.75
N GLY A 110 17.19 -5.29 -5.97
CA GLY A 110 16.20 -6.34 -5.74
C GLY A 110 15.90 -6.69 -4.28
N LYS A 111 16.47 -5.95 -3.31
CA LYS A 111 16.29 -6.23 -1.88
C LYS A 111 14.92 -5.84 -1.33
N TYR A 112 14.22 -4.96 -2.04
CA TYR A 112 12.86 -4.55 -1.74
C TYR A 112 12.02 -4.76 -3.00
N THR A 113 10.99 -5.58 -2.89
CA THR A 113 10.04 -5.90 -3.94
C THR A 113 8.63 -5.62 -3.43
N LYS A 114 7.67 -5.48 -4.34
CA LYS A 114 6.27 -5.16 -4.00
C LYS A 114 6.12 -3.89 -3.14
N ALA A 115 7.03 -2.93 -3.30
CA ALA A 115 7.03 -1.69 -2.53
C ALA A 115 6.05 -0.69 -3.16
N CYS A 116 5.13 -0.19 -2.35
CA CYS A 116 4.23 0.90 -2.69
C CYS A 116 3.95 1.77 -1.46
N PHE A 117 3.52 3.00 -1.70
CA PHE A 117 2.79 3.78 -0.71
C PHE A 117 1.29 3.72 -1.04
N GLN A 118 0.44 3.70 -0.02
CA GLN A 118 -1.00 3.80 -0.21
C GLN A 118 -1.66 4.67 0.86
N ALA A 119 -2.69 5.41 0.46
CA ALA A 119 -3.48 6.25 1.37
C ALA A 119 -4.98 6.18 1.00
N PRO A 120 -5.90 6.18 1.99
CA PRO A 120 -7.32 6.28 1.71
C PRO A 120 -7.68 7.69 1.22
N GLY A 121 -8.72 7.79 0.41
CA GLY A 121 -9.29 9.04 -0.09
C GLY A 121 -10.74 8.87 -0.55
N LEU A 122 -11.34 9.96 -1.00
CA LEU A 122 -12.67 9.95 -1.62
C LEU A 122 -12.55 10.31 -3.09
N GLY A 123 -12.93 9.38 -3.96
CA GLY A 123 -13.15 9.62 -5.38
C GLY A 123 -14.56 10.17 -5.60
N GLN A 124 -14.73 11.04 -6.60
CA GLN A 124 -16.03 11.54 -7.02
C GLN A 124 -16.15 11.52 -8.54
N PHE A 125 -17.27 11.04 -9.05
CA PHE A 125 -17.57 11.04 -10.48
C PHE A 125 -19.07 11.19 -10.74
N LEU A 126 -19.42 11.58 -11.96
CA LEU A 126 -20.79 11.66 -12.45
C LEU A 126 -20.88 10.85 -13.75
N PRO A 127 -21.41 9.62 -13.71
CA PRO A 127 -21.55 8.81 -14.92
C PRO A 127 -22.50 9.52 -15.89
N SER A 128 -22.05 9.74 -17.12
CA SER A 128 -22.83 10.36 -18.19
C SER A 128 -23.68 9.33 -18.93
N GLU A 129 -24.59 9.80 -19.79
CA GLU A 129 -25.38 8.92 -20.65
C GLU A 129 -24.46 8.01 -21.49
N GLY A 130 -24.75 6.71 -21.51
CA GLY A 130 -23.93 5.70 -22.19
C GLY A 130 -22.81 5.07 -21.34
N ALA A 131 -22.55 5.58 -20.12
CA ALA A 131 -21.58 4.95 -19.22
C ALA A 131 -22.12 3.63 -18.62
N ASN A 132 -21.22 2.66 -18.42
CA ASN A 132 -21.50 1.42 -17.69
C ASN A 132 -20.66 1.37 -16.39
N PRO A 133 -21.00 2.20 -15.38
CA PRO A 133 -20.17 2.32 -14.20
C PRO A 133 -20.20 1.04 -13.37
N ALA A 134 -19.04 0.62 -12.87
CA ALA A 134 -18.96 -0.52 -11.94
C ALA A 134 -19.67 -0.23 -10.60
N ILE A 135 -19.78 1.06 -10.23
CA ILE A 135 -20.40 1.55 -9.00
C ILE A 135 -21.22 2.80 -9.34
N GLY A 136 -22.46 2.86 -8.83
CA GLY A 136 -23.30 4.06 -8.91
C GLY A 136 -24.31 4.08 -10.07
N GLN A 137 -24.95 5.24 -10.29
CA GLN A 137 -26.03 5.42 -11.27
C GLN A 137 -25.77 6.60 -12.22
N VAL A 138 -26.12 6.41 -13.50
CA VAL A 138 -26.04 7.46 -14.53
C VAL A 138 -26.86 8.69 -14.12
N GLY A 139 -26.27 9.87 -14.30
CA GLY A 139 -26.89 11.16 -13.97
C GLY A 139 -26.86 11.52 -12.48
N THR A 140 -26.26 10.71 -11.62
CA THR A 140 -26.10 11.00 -10.19
C THR A 140 -24.64 11.14 -9.82
N VAL A 141 -24.30 12.13 -8.98
CA VAL A 141 -22.94 12.27 -8.45
C VAL A 141 -22.70 11.16 -7.43
N GLU A 142 -21.63 10.41 -7.65
CA GLU A 142 -21.21 9.31 -6.81
C GLU A 142 -19.93 9.70 -6.06
N THR A 143 -19.84 9.30 -4.79
CA THR A 143 -18.63 9.44 -3.98
C THR A 143 -18.26 8.08 -3.40
N VAL A 144 -17.02 7.66 -3.59
CA VAL A 144 -16.54 6.31 -3.25
C VAL A 144 -15.27 6.40 -2.42
N GLU A 145 -15.15 5.55 -1.39
CA GLU A 145 -13.89 5.35 -0.67
C GLU A 145 -12.90 4.59 -1.56
N GLU A 146 -11.77 5.22 -1.82
CA GLU A 146 -10.73 4.70 -2.71
C GLU A 146 -9.36 4.70 -2.02
N MET A 147 -8.47 3.88 -2.56
CA MET A 147 -7.07 3.88 -2.23
C MET A 147 -6.30 4.60 -3.33
N LYS A 148 -5.59 5.67 -2.98
CA LYS A 148 -4.49 6.18 -3.79
C LYS A 148 -3.30 5.27 -3.59
N VAL A 149 -2.76 4.70 -4.65
CA VAL A 149 -1.58 3.82 -4.61
C VAL A 149 -0.47 4.44 -5.46
N GLU A 150 0.75 4.41 -4.94
CA GLU A 150 1.93 4.98 -5.59
C GLU A 150 3.06 3.94 -5.65
N VAL A 151 3.53 3.64 -6.87
CA VAL A 151 4.50 2.58 -7.15
C VAL A 151 5.63 3.10 -8.02
N MET A 152 6.88 2.82 -7.65
CA MET A 152 8.04 3.13 -8.49
C MET A 152 8.26 2.05 -9.55
N CYS A 153 8.55 2.46 -10.77
CA CYS A 153 8.94 1.60 -11.89
C CYS A 153 10.37 1.95 -12.32
N LEU A 154 11.22 0.93 -12.47
CA LEU A 154 12.57 1.09 -13.01
C LEU A 154 12.56 0.79 -14.51
N GLY A 155 12.78 1.82 -15.32
CA GLY A 155 12.74 1.75 -16.78
C GLY A 155 11.35 1.98 -17.36
N ARG A 156 11.33 2.48 -18.60
CA ARG A 156 10.10 2.80 -19.35
C ARG A 156 9.28 1.55 -19.68
N GLU A 157 9.94 0.43 -19.95
CA GLU A 157 9.28 -0.83 -20.30
C GLU A 157 8.45 -1.39 -19.14
N VAL A 158 9.04 -1.49 -17.95
CA VAL A 158 8.33 -1.91 -16.73
C VAL A 158 7.15 -0.99 -16.44
N MET A 159 7.33 0.32 -16.62
CA MET A 159 6.23 1.29 -16.44
C MET A 159 5.06 1.01 -17.40
N LEU A 160 5.32 0.81 -18.70
CA LEU A 160 4.27 0.52 -19.68
C LEU A 160 3.54 -0.78 -19.36
N GLN A 161 4.28 -1.84 -19.00
CA GLN A 161 3.72 -3.12 -18.60
C GLN A 161 2.87 -2.98 -17.32
N ALA A 162 3.34 -2.19 -16.35
CA ALA A 162 2.61 -1.92 -15.11
C ALA A 162 1.27 -1.21 -15.37
N VAL A 163 1.25 -0.22 -16.27
CA VAL A 163 0.02 0.47 -16.68
C VAL A 163 -0.93 -0.51 -17.37
N GLU A 164 -0.44 -1.33 -18.30
CA GLU A 164 -1.28 -2.32 -18.98
C GLU A 164 -1.87 -3.35 -18.00
N ALA A 165 -1.06 -3.84 -17.06
CA ALA A 165 -1.49 -4.78 -16.03
C ALA A 165 -2.52 -4.14 -15.07
N LEU A 166 -2.30 -2.88 -14.68
CA LEU A 166 -3.25 -2.10 -13.89
C LEU A 166 -4.59 -2.01 -14.61
N VAL A 167 -4.61 -1.55 -15.86
CA VAL A 167 -5.85 -1.37 -16.65
C VAL A 167 -6.64 -2.67 -16.76
N LYS A 168 -5.98 -3.81 -16.99
CA LYS A 168 -6.64 -5.12 -17.08
C LYS A 168 -7.21 -5.60 -15.75
N ALA A 169 -6.57 -5.28 -14.63
CA ALA A 169 -6.99 -5.73 -13.30
C ALA A 169 -7.99 -4.78 -12.63
N HIS A 170 -8.09 -3.54 -13.12
CA HIS A 170 -8.92 -2.51 -12.52
C HIS A 170 -10.42 -2.79 -12.71
N PRO A 171 -11.28 -2.52 -11.71
CA PRO A 171 -12.72 -2.76 -11.84
C PRO A 171 -13.45 -1.75 -12.73
N TYR A 172 -12.85 -0.57 -12.96
CA TYR A 172 -13.46 0.48 -13.78
C TYR A 172 -13.07 0.33 -15.25
N GLU A 173 -14.03 0.63 -16.12
CA GLU A 173 -13.83 0.68 -17.58
C GLU A 173 -12.76 1.72 -17.96
N GLU A 174 -12.87 2.91 -17.38
CA GLU A 174 -11.90 3.99 -17.55
C GLU A 174 -11.10 4.16 -16.26
N VAL A 175 -9.79 3.91 -16.32
CA VAL A 175 -8.91 3.89 -15.15
C VAL A 175 -8.18 5.22 -15.00
N ALA A 176 -8.38 5.88 -13.87
CA ALA A 176 -7.63 7.08 -13.51
C ALA A 176 -6.24 6.72 -12.97
N TYR A 177 -5.20 7.09 -13.71
CA TYR A 177 -3.80 6.94 -13.27
C TYR A 177 -2.93 8.09 -13.80
N GLU A 178 -1.77 8.27 -13.16
CA GLU A 178 -0.76 9.25 -13.50
C GLU A 178 0.61 8.58 -13.56
N VAL A 179 1.48 9.03 -14.48
CA VAL A 179 2.86 8.58 -14.57
C VAL A 179 3.79 9.77 -14.55
N TYR A 180 4.67 9.82 -13.55
CA TYR A 180 5.71 10.85 -13.43
C TYR A 180 7.08 10.27 -13.73
N LYS A 181 7.83 10.87 -14.67
CA LYS A 181 9.27 10.61 -14.77
C LYS A 181 9.98 11.28 -13.59
N MET A 182 10.87 10.56 -12.93
CA MET A 182 11.63 11.06 -11.78
C MET A 182 13.06 11.43 -12.20
N GLU A 183 13.55 12.55 -11.67
CA GLU A 183 14.95 12.95 -11.85
C GLU A 183 15.92 11.98 -11.18
N ASN A 184 17.11 11.88 -11.74
CA ASN A 184 18.23 11.10 -11.20
C ASN A 184 19.15 12.03 -10.40
N VAL A 185 18.72 12.36 -9.17
CA VAL A 185 19.50 13.11 -8.17
C VAL A 185 20.19 12.20 -7.16
#